data_AF-A0A940BGY9-F1
#
_entry.id   AF-A0A940BGY9-F1
#
_cell.length_a   1.000
_cell.length_b   1.000
_cell.length_c   1.000
_cell.angle_alpha   90.00
_cell.angle_beta   90.00
_cell.angle_gamma   90.00
#
_symmetry.space_group_name_H-M   'P 1'
#
loop_
_entity.id
_entity.type
_entity.pdbx_description
1 polymer ?
#
loop_
_entity_poly.entity_id
_entity_poly.type
_entity_poly.pdbx_seq_one_letter_code
_entity_poly.pdbx_strand_id
1 'polypeptide(L)'
;MEANTSNQIINEAINSGEPVYISYAGNSSEKPEWEHIADGVEDLKRALEAANIQYCTRMEKADDKVSDFEKQIGDSEVVVLVFSDRFFRTEHCMYEFVEIKKALKKHPNKKLLCIKSGTFNLSDVNYIMEVEHFWGDERQEYDEIDFHQMRQHTEQEEAAKINDFYIDDIRHLYSFFSSTNYLNIETVDWKSFVNDIHNYFNTRNSIKKLTLATKKFFKKKLSLTTKLFLWGTVSAMALFFGLSVYANCIYEISTQMVEYPGYSQNDYTQEGGILTRVSGNNERTILHFSFPYSYRDTMPFSMDTQKLKLIDKFVGLASDTLDLIEIKANLFSSDKDSSITGHNGATADFIVVFEAADGSTLDFMDGDKGIYDIKFYQTHLVTIQHPEYERGIDNCYINKIELDKDGTKMYFRIVNESETDSVVYAYDDAYIFAKGEKHYLTGTSGIPIFPNRTKLAKGATMDFAMMFPPIPTDTEFIHFVNGDYGIFGLKLQRQTVKEVIHPKSQNRYRNFLVTKIEVNKGETILHFRYFNRSGDGLKWHTPRNSYIVAGHNKYALKGSSGLPTKPDSTVTRLDFALIYPPIPPETRKMDCVIYEDFDNKDFIGFYNLELPK
;
A
#
# COMPACT_ATOMS: atom_id res chain seq x y z
N MET A 1 -35.65 32.79 -52.40
CA MET A 1 -34.17 32.78 -52.46
C MET A 1 -33.51 32.81 -51.07
N GLU A 2 -34.16 33.31 -50.01
CA GLU A 2 -33.57 33.36 -48.65
C GLU A 2 -33.55 32.03 -47.87
N ALA A 3 -34.34 31.02 -48.27
CA ALA A 3 -34.36 29.71 -47.59
C ALA A 3 -33.12 28.84 -47.87
N ASN A 4 -32.41 29.07 -48.98
CA ASN A 4 -31.19 28.30 -49.30
C ASN A 4 -29.97 28.78 -48.51
N THR A 5 -29.89 30.07 -48.18
CA THR A 5 -28.76 30.65 -47.44
C THR A 5 -28.77 30.22 -45.97
N SER A 6 -29.94 30.02 -45.35
CA SER A 6 -30.04 29.54 -43.97
C SER A 6 -29.64 28.07 -43.82
N ASN A 7 -29.97 27.21 -44.78
CA ASN A 7 -29.53 25.81 -44.77
C ASN A 7 -28.02 25.68 -45.04
N GLN A 8 -27.45 26.56 -45.86
CA GLN A 8 -26.01 26.59 -46.13
C GLN A 8 -25.21 27.04 -44.88
N ILE A 9 -25.68 28.06 -44.16
CA ILE A 9 -25.06 28.52 -42.90
C ILE A 9 -25.24 27.50 -41.76
N ILE A 10 -26.38 26.78 -41.71
CA ILE A 10 -26.60 25.71 -40.73
C ILE A 10 -25.69 24.52 -41.03
N ASN A 11 -25.49 24.14 -42.29
CA ASN A 11 -24.58 23.06 -42.67
C ASN A 11 -23.11 23.44 -42.49
N GLU A 12 -22.70 24.69 -42.77
CA GLU A 12 -21.34 25.17 -42.48
C GLU A 12 -21.06 25.29 -40.97
N ALA A 13 -22.05 25.66 -40.15
CA ALA A 13 -21.93 25.70 -38.70
C ALA A 13 -22.06 24.33 -38.00
N ILE A 14 -22.55 23.31 -38.71
CA ILE A 14 -22.56 21.91 -38.25
C ILE A 14 -21.28 21.19 -38.68
N ASN A 15 -20.69 21.57 -39.81
CA ASN A 15 -19.48 20.97 -40.38
C ASN A 15 -18.16 21.61 -39.93
N SER A 16 -18.20 22.65 -39.07
CA SER A 16 -17.01 23.16 -38.38
C SER A 16 -16.74 22.42 -37.06
N GLY A 17 -17.19 21.16 -36.96
CA GLY A 17 -17.07 20.37 -35.74
C GLY A 17 -15.61 20.31 -35.30
N GLU A 18 -15.37 20.64 -34.03
CA GLU A 18 -14.07 20.48 -33.40
C GLU A 18 -13.63 19.02 -33.59
N PRO A 19 -12.39 18.77 -34.07
CA PRO A 19 -11.97 17.44 -34.51
C PRO A 19 -11.99 16.43 -33.36
N VAL A 20 -12.11 15.14 -33.71
CA VAL A 20 -11.79 14.04 -32.80
C VAL A 20 -10.28 13.81 -32.84
N TYR A 21 -9.60 13.90 -31.69
CA TYR A 21 -8.20 13.50 -31.59
C TYR A 21 -8.09 12.00 -31.36
N ILE A 22 -7.30 11.29 -32.15
CA ILE A 22 -7.04 9.85 -31.94
C ILE A 22 -5.55 9.66 -31.63
N SER A 23 -5.27 9.22 -30.40
CA SER A 23 -3.94 8.81 -29.95
C SER A 23 -3.84 7.29 -29.95
N TYR A 24 -2.83 6.77 -30.63
CA TYR A 24 -2.55 5.34 -30.70
C TYR A 24 -1.07 5.12 -31.04
N ALA A 25 -0.57 3.94 -30.72
CA ALA A 25 0.76 3.54 -31.17
C ALA A 25 0.67 3.01 -32.60
N GLY A 26 1.15 3.79 -33.57
CA GLY A 26 1.16 3.41 -34.99
C GLY A 26 2.07 2.22 -35.30
N ASN A 27 1.96 1.67 -36.51
CA ASN A 27 2.76 0.52 -36.93
C ASN A 27 4.26 0.87 -36.99
N SER A 28 5.11 -0.07 -36.57
CA SER A 28 6.52 -0.13 -36.95
C SER A 28 6.63 -1.35 -37.83
N SER A 29 7.40 -1.23 -38.90
CA SER A 29 7.73 -2.34 -39.79
C SER A 29 8.39 -3.53 -39.08
N GLU A 30 8.75 -3.39 -37.81
CA GLU A 30 9.54 -4.35 -37.05
C GLU A 30 8.71 -5.43 -36.35
N LYS A 31 7.39 -5.24 -36.14
CA LYS A 31 6.53 -6.20 -35.43
C LYS A 31 5.14 -6.35 -36.06
N PRO A 32 4.92 -7.39 -36.90
CA PRO A 32 3.65 -7.65 -37.59
C PRO A 32 2.45 -7.86 -36.66
N GLU A 33 2.70 -8.32 -35.43
CA GLU A 33 1.67 -8.55 -34.42
C GLU A 33 0.90 -7.28 -34.02
N TRP A 34 1.35 -6.09 -34.44
CA TRP A 34 0.70 -4.82 -34.17
C TRP A 34 -0.18 -4.30 -35.31
N GLU A 35 -0.20 -4.97 -36.46
CA GLU A 35 -0.98 -4.55 -37.65
C GLU A 35 -2.48 -4.40 -37.35
N HIS A 36 -3.04 -5.26 -36.48
CA HIS A 36 -4.45 -5.21 -36.10
C HIS A 36 -4.87 -3.90 -35.39
N ILE A 37 -3.95 -3.22 -34.69
CA ILE A 37 -4.23 -1.91 -34.05
C ILE A 37 -4.45 -0.87 -35.14
N ALA A 38 -3.56 -0.83 -36.12
CA ALA A 38 -3.66 0.10 -37.24
C ALA A 38 -4.95 -0.16 -38.04
N ASP A 39 -5.27 -1.42 -38.33
CA ASP A 39 -6.51 -1.79 -39.02
C ASP A 39 -7.75 -1.30 -38.27
N GLY A 40 -7.81 -1.52 -36.95
CA GLY A 40 -8.92 -1.03 -36.13
C GLY A 40 -9.00 0.49 -36.07
N VAL A 41 -7.86 1.19 -36.07
CA VAL A 41 -7.83 2.66 -36.15
C VAL A 41 -8.26 3.15 -37.54
N GLU A 42 -7.88 2.47 -38.62
CA GLU A 42 -8.36 2.79 -39.98
C GLU A 42 -9.86 2.55 -40.13
N ASP A 43 -10.41 1.51 -39.49
CA ASP A 43 -11.86 1.32 -39.40
C ASP A 43 -12.57 2.47 -38.69
N LEU A 44 -12.01 2.93 -37.56
CA LEU A 44 -12.51 4.09 -36.84
C LEU A 44 -12.48 5.35 -37.72
N LYS A 45 -11.36 5.61 -38.40
CA LYS A 45 -11.21 6.75 -39.32
C LYS A 45 -12.28 6.73 -40.41
N ARG A 46 -12.44 5.59 -41.10
CA ARG A 46 -13.47 5.40 -42.14
C ARG A 46 -14.88 5.62 -41.59
N ALA A 47 -15.16 5.16 -40.38
CA ALA A 47 -16.46 5.34 -39.74
C ALA A 47 -16.72 6.82 -39.40
N LEU A 48 -15.72 7.56 -38.91
CA LEU A 48 -15.81 9.00 -38.65
C LEU A 48 -16.03 9.80 -39.95
N GLU A 49 -15.32 9.45 -41.03
CA GLU A 49 -15.49 10.05 -42.36
C GLU A 49 -16.90 9.80 -42.91
N ALA A 50 -17.40 8.57 -42.79
CA ALA A 50 -18.76 8.21 -43.21
C ALA A 50 -19.83 9.00 -42.44
N ALA A 51 -19.53 9.41 -41.19
CA ALA A 51 -20.38 10.27 -40.37
C ALA A 51 -20.10 11.78 -40.55
N ASN A 52 -19.21 12.16 -41.47
CA ASN A 52 -18.77 13.53 -41.72
C ASN A 52 -18.20 14.22 -40.46
N ILE A 53 -17.48 13.46 -39.63
CA ILE A 53 -16.81 13.95 -38.42
C ILE A 53 -15.33 14.14 -38.74
N GLN A 54 -14.83 15.36 -38.55
CA GLN A 54 -13.40 15.64 -38.69
C GLN A 54 -12.63 14.94 -37.56
N TYR A 55 -11.47 14.41 -37.90
CA TYR A 55 -10.55 13.83 -36.94
C TYR A 55 -9.13 14.26 -37.26
N CYS A 56 -8.29 14.23 -36.24
CA CYS A 56 -6.85 14.31 -36.36
C CYS A 56 -6.25 13.10 -35.65
N THR A 57 -5.26 12.51 -36.30
CA THR A 57 -4.35 11.58 -35.64
C THR A 57 -3.00 12.25 -35.60
N ARG A 58 -2.11 11.75 -34.76
CA ARG A 58 -0.70 12.10 -34.88
C ARG A 58 -0.26 11.93 -36.35
N MET A 59 0.29 12.99 -36.94
CA MET A 59 0.82 12.93 -38.30
C MET A 59 2.12 12.14 -38.28
N GLU A 60 2.31 11.25 -39.27
CA GLU A 60 3.44 10.31 -39.37
C GLU A 60 4.81 10.98 -39.61
N LYS A 61 4.91 12.31 -39.53
CA LYS A 61 6.15 13.03 -39.83
C LYS A 61 6.98 13.20 -38.57
N ALA A 62 8.21 12.71 -38.62
CA ALA A 62 9.21 12.79 -37.55
C ALA A 62 9.59 14.24 -37.14
N ASP A 63 9.16 15.25 -37.91
CA ASP A 63 9.54 16.66 -37.72
C ASP A 63 8.46 17.53 -37.02
N ASP A 64 7.29 16.97 -36.69
CA ASP A 64 6.23 17.75 -36.06
C ASP A 64 6.55 18.05 -34.58
N LYS A 65 6.37 19.31 -34.18
CA LYS A 65 6.73 19.78 -32.84
C LYS A 65 5.73 19.28 -31.81
N VAL A 66 6.19 19.04 -30.58
CA VAL A 66 5.32 18.69 -29.44
C VAL A 66 4.12 19.64 -29.30
N SER A 67 4.37 20.93 -29.52
CA SER A 67 3.35 21.98 -29.51
C SER A 67 2.18 21.75 -30.47
N ASP A 68 2.40 21.04 -31.58
CA ASP A 68 1.39 20.85 -32.61
C ASP A 68 0.35 19.82 -32.16
N PHE A 69 0.76 18.71 -31.55
CA PHE A 69 -0.20 17.75 -31.00
C PHE A 69 -0.86 18.27 -29.71
N GLU A 70 -0.15 19.02 -28.86
CA GLU A 70 -0.74 19.73 -27.72
C GLU A 70 -1.90 20.63 -28.17
N LYS A 71 -1.69 21.37 -29.25
CA LYS A 71 -2.72 22.21 -29.86
C LYS A 71 -3.87 21.36 -30.41
N GLN A 72 -3.60 20.27 -31.11
CA GLN A 72 -4.65 19.38 -31.63
C GLN A 72 -5.50 18.76 -30.51
N ILE A 73 -4.88 18.27 -29.43
CA ILE A 73 -5.56 17.79 -28.22
C ILE A 73 -6.38 18.93 -27.60
N GLY A 74 -5.80 20.13 -27.53
CA GLY A 74 -6.44 21.35 -27.03
C GLY A 74 -7.68 21.77 -27.84
N ASP A 75 -7.62 21.62 -29.16
CA ASP A 75 -8.68 22.01 -30.11
C ASP A 75 -9.77 20.92 -30.27
N SER A 76 -9.54 19.70 -29.78
CA SER A 76 -10.45 18.56 -29.95
C SER A 76 -11.45 18.38 -28.80
N GLU A 77 -12.75 18.25 -29.06
CA GLU A 77 -13.75 18.05 -27.97
C GLU A 77 -13.83 16.61 -27.49
N VAL A 78 -13.48 15.68 -28.37
CA VAL A 78 -13.45 14.25 -28.10
C VAL A 78 -12.04 13.76 -28.34
N VAL A 79 -11.51 13.03 -27.37
CA VAL A 79 -10.20 12.38 -27.44
C VAL A 79 -10.44 10.87 -27.37
N VAL A 80 -9.93 10.14 -28.34
CA VAL A 80 -9.92 8.68 -28.38
C VAL A 80 -8.51 8.20 -28.09
N LEU A 81 -8.33 7.45 -27.01
CA LEU A 81 -7.08 6.77 -26.65
C LEU A 81 -7.19 5.30 -27.01
N VAL A 82 -6.31 4.80 -27.86
CA VAL A 82 -6.20 3.37 -28.18
C VAL A 82 -4.98 2.80 -27.46
N PHE A 83 -5.25 2.16 -26.32
CA PHE A 83 -4.23 1.51 -25.52
C PHE A 83 -3.84 0.15 -26.12
N SER A 84 -2.54 -0.10 -26.14
CA SER A 84 -1.91 -1.36 -26.51
C SER A 84 -0.65 -1.54 -25.68
N ASP A 85 -0.05 -2.72 -25.67
CA ASP A 85 1.24 -2.89 -24.98
C ASP A 85 2.31 -1.91 -25.50
N ARG A 86 2.32 -1.69 -26.81
CA ARG A 86 3.20 -0.72 -27.45
C ARG A 86 2.94 0.72 -27.00
N PHE A 87 1.68 1.09 -26.76
CA PHE A 87 1.34 2.44 -26.30
C PHE A 87 2.11 2.81 -25.03
N PHE A 88 2.20 1.87 -24.07
CA PHE A 88 2.91 2.08 -22.81
C PHE A 88 4.43 2.03 -22.92
N ARG A 89 4.97 1.65 -24.08
CA ARG A 89 6.40 1.52 -24.35
C ARG A 89 6.88 2.47 -25.46
N THR A 90 6.08 3.47 -25.80
CA THR A 90 6.42 4.47 -26.82
C THR A 90 6.41 5.85 -26.21
N GLU A 91 7.56 6.53 -26.23
CA GLU A 91 7.78 7.88 -25.67
C GLU A 91 6.66 8.83 -26.05
N HIS A 92 6.42 8.95 -27.35
CA HIS A 92 5.41 9.83 -27.91
C HIS A 92 3.99 9.53 -27.47
N CYS A 93 3.59 8.25 -27.39
CA CYS A 93 2.25 7.90 -26.92
C CYS A 93 2.08 8.29 -25.45
N MET A 94 3.13 8.10 -24.65
CA MET A 94 3.13 8.53 -23.26
C MET A 94 3.11 10.07 -23.15
N TYR A 95 3.84 10.81 -24.00
CA TYR A 95 3.77 12.29 -24.05
C TYR A 95 2.35 12.76 -24.34
N GLU A 96 1.73 12.22 -25.38
CA GLU A 96 0.35 12.54 -25.74
C GLU A 96 -0.60 12.24 -24.58
N PHE A 97 -0.43 11.10 -23.91
CA PHE A 97 -1.26 10.73 -22.78
C PHE A 97 -1.19 11.75 -21.64
N VAL A 98 0.00 12.22 -21.30
CA VAL A 98 0.23 13.26 -20.29
C VAL A 98 -0.46 14.57 -20.67
N GLU A 99 -0.31 14.99 -21.92
CA GLU A 99 -0.94 16.21 -22.42
C GLU A 99 -2.46 16.09 -22.47
N ILE A 100 -2.99 14.91 -22.78
CA ILE A 100 -4.42 14.61 -22.69
C ILE A 100 -4.89 14.73 -21.25
N LYS A 101 -4.18 14.19 -20.25
CA LYS A 101 -4.54 14.36 -18.83
C LYS A 101 -4.55 15.83 -18.42
N LYS A 102 -3.53 16.62 -18.83
CA LYS A 102 -3.48 18.06 -18.58
C LYS A 102 -4.66 18.79 -19.24
N ALA A 103 -4.98 18.44 -20.48
CA ALA A 103 -6.09 19.02 -21.23
C ALA A 103 -7.44 18.69 -20.60
N LEU A 104 -7.67 17.45 -20.15
CA LEU A 104 -8.88 17.03 -19.44
C LEU A 104 -9.05 17.77 -18.12
N LYS A 105 -7.95 17.95 -17.36
CA LYS A 105 -7.97 18.74 -16.11
C LYS A 105 -8.33 20.21 -16.36
N LYS A 106 -7.79 20.80 -17.43
CA LYS A 106 -8.07 22.20 -17.82
C LYS A 106 -9.45 22.38 -18.43
N HIS A 107 -9.95 21.37 -19.12
CA HIS A 107 -11.21 21.37 -19.87
C HIS A 107 -12.04 20.12 -19.52
N PRO A 108 -12.66 20.06 -18.33
CA PRO A 108 -13.37 18.87 -17.83
C PRO A 108 -14.59 18.47 -18.67
N ASN A 109 -15.01 19.31 -19.62
CA ASN A 109 -16.11 19.02 -20.54
C ASN A 109 -15.68 18.21 -21.77
N LYS A 110 -14.37 18.05 -22.01
CA LYS A 110 -13.86 17.18 -23.09
C LYS A 110 -14.23 15.73 -22.78
N LYS A 111 -14.67 15.00 -23.80
CA LYS A 111 -15.01 13.59 -23.66
C LYS A 111 -13.77 12.75 -23.95
N LEU A 112 -13.39 11.90 -23.01
CA LEU A 112 -12.38 10.87 -23.23
C LEU A 112 -13.06 9.54 -23.54
N LEU A 113 -12.61 8.86 -24.59
CA LEU A 113 -13.03 7.52 -24.97
C LEU A 113 -11.79 6.63 -25.02
N CYS A 114 -11.82 5.51 -24.31
CA CYS A 114 -10.68 4.59 -24.23
C CYS A 114 -11.02 3.27 -24.92
N ILE A 115 -10.14 2.87 -25.83
CA ILE A 115 -10.21 1.61 -26.56
C ILE A 115 -9.00 0.78 -26.14
N LYS A 116 -9.22 -0.49 -25.82
CA LYS A 116 -8.19 -1.47 -25.49
C LYS A 116 -7.92 -2.34 -26.72
N SER A 117 -6.64 -2.54 -27.03
CA SER A 117 -6.16 -3.48 -28.04
C SER A 117 -5.16 -4.46 -27.45
N GLY A 118 -5.35 -5.75 -27.72
CA GLY A 118 -4.47 -6.82 -27.26
C GLY A 118 -4.69 -7.24 -25.81
N THR A 119 -3.75 -8.03 -25.31
CA THR A 119 -3.91 -8.81 -24.06
C THR A 119 -3.31 -8.15 -22.83
N PHE A 120 -2.75 -6.94 -22.94
CA PHE A 120 -2.13 -6.28 -21.78
C PHE A 120 -3.14 -6.15 -20.64
N ASN A 121 -2.68 -6.36 -19.41
CA ASN A 121 -3.53 -6.29 -18.24
C ASN A 121 -2.92 -5.34 -17.22
N LEU A 122 -3.46 -4.13 -17.13
CA LEU A 122 -3.02 -3.16 -16.13
C LEU A 122 -3.45 -3.55 -14.70
N SER A 123 -4.28 -4.59 -14.53
CA SER A 123 -4.48 -5.19 -13.20
C SER A 123 -3.40 -6.21 -12.83
N ASP A 124 -2.54 -6.60 -13.78
CA ASP A 124 -1.40 -7.47 -13.51
C ASP A 124 -0.22 -6.61 -13.03
N VAL A 125 0.14 -6.79 -11.77
CA VAL A 125 1.25 -6.08 -11.14
C VAL A 125 2.56 -6.36 -11.87
N ASN A 126 2.76 -7.57 -12.41
CA ASN A 126 3.98 -7.88 -13.16
C ASN A 126 4.07 -7.05 -14.44
N TYR A 127 2.94 -6.89 -15.14
CA TYR A 127 2.88 -6.04 -16.34
C TYR A 127 3.19 -4.58 -16.00
N ILE A 128 2.64 -4.04 -14.91
CA ILE A 128 2.97 -2.69 -14.43
C ILE A 128 4.47 -2.59 -14.14
N MET A 129 5.03 -3.55 -13.40
CA MET A 129 6.46 -3.55 -13.07
C MET A 129 7.35 -3.64 -14.31
N GLU A 130 6.94 -4.40 -15.33
CA GLU A 130 7.66 -4.46 -16.60
C GLU A 130 7.65 -3.12 -17.34
N VAL A 131 6.52 -2.41 -17.34
CA VAL A 131 6.41 -1.07 -17.93
C VAL A 131 7.23 -0.06 -17.12
N GLU A 132 7.14 -0.10 -15.78
CA GLU A 132 7.97 0.75 -14.90
C GLU A 132 9.46 0.51 -15.12
N HIS A 133 9.88 -0.75 -15.25
CA HIS A 133 11.28 -1.09 -15.50
C HIS A 133 11.75 -0.59 -16.85
N PHE A 134 10.93 -0.74 -17.90
CA PHE A 134 11.22 -0.19 -19.23
C PHE A 134 11.50 1.31 -19.16
N TRP A 135 10.64 2.09 -18.51
CA TRP A 135 10.86 3.54 -18.35
C TRP A 135 12.02 3.89 -17.42
N GLY A 136 12.28 3.05 -16.41
CA GLY A 136 13.46 3.19 -15.54
C GLY A 136 14.77 3.04 -16.31
N ASP A 137 14.83 2.06 -17.22
CA ASP A 137 16.00 1.81 -18.06
C ASP A 137 16.19 2.93 -19.10
N GLU A 138 15.12 3.35 -19.78
CA GLU A 138 15.16 4.49 -20.73
C GLU A 138 15.63 5.78 -20.01
N ARG A 139 15.13 6.04 -18.80
CA ARG A 139 15.57 7.19 -17.99
C ARG A 139 17.07 7.14 -17.68
N GLN A 140 17.59 5.98 -17.30
CA GLN A 140 19.01 5.84 -17.01
C GLN A 140 19.86 6.18 -18.23
N GLU A 141 19.43 5.77 -19.43
CA GLU A 141 20.11 6.11 -20.68
C GLU A 141 20.14 7.63 -20.93
N TYR A 142 19.04 8.34 -20.68
CA TYR A 142 19.01 9.81 -20.77
C TYR A 142 19.93 10.49 -19.75
N ASP A 143 19.94 10.03 -18.49
CA ASP A 143 20.79 10.60 -17.44
C ASP A 143 22.28 10.40 -17.76
N GLU A 144 22.65 9.26 -18.38
CA GLU A 144 24.01 8.99 -18.85
C GLU A 144 24.41 9.87 -20.06
N ILE A 145 23.48 10.16 -20.97
CA ILE A 145 23.70 11.05 -22.12
C ILE A 145 23.85 12.52 -21.66
N ASP A 146 23.01 12.99 -20.74
CA ASP A 146 23.03 14.37 -20.22
C ASP A 146 24.37 14.67 -19.51
N PHE A 147 24.90 13.70 -18.75
CA PHE A 147 26.22 13.82 -18.12
C PHE A 147 27.36 14.03 -19.14
N HIS A 148 27.19 13.54 -20.38
CA HIS A 148 28.21 13.63 -21.43
C HIS A 148 28.00 14.78 -22.44
N GLN A 149 26.81 15.37 -22.56
CA GLN A 149 26.48 16.35 -23.62
C GLN A 149 25.91 17.69 -23.13
N MET A 150 26.12 18.03 -21.86
CA MET A 150 25.52 19.11 -21.05
C MET A 150 25.58 20.59 -21.55
N ARG A 151 25.53 20.92 -22.85
CA ARG A 151 25.52 22.33 -23.30
C ARG A 151 24.54 22.75 -24.37
N GLN A 152 23.77 21.87 -24.99
CA GLN A 152 22.71 22.31 -25.92
C GLN A 152 21.56 21.31 -25.85
N HIS A 153 20.39 21.72 -25.35
CA HIS A 153 19.05 21.48 -25.92
C HIS A 153 17.93 21.54 -24.85
N THR A 154 16.93 22.41 -25.10
CA THR A 154 15.69 22.54 -24.32
C THR A 154 14.79 21.29 -24.38
N GLU A 155 14.97 20.44 -25.40
CA GLU A 155 14.21 19.19 -25.57
C GLU A 155 14.59 18.13 -24.52
N GLN A 156 15.85 18.11 -24.07
CA GLN A 156 16.30 17.17 -23.03
C GLN A 156 15.79 17.54 -21.63
N GLU A 157 15.69 18.84 -21.31
CA GLU A 157 15.06 19.28 -20.05
C GLU A 157 13.55 18.99 -20.02
N GLU A 158 12.88 19.02 -21.18
CA GLU A 158 11.48 18.59 -21.29
C GLU A 158 11.38 17.07 -21.11
N ALA A 159 12.21 16.28 -21.79
CA ALA A 159 12.25 14.82 -21.63
C ALA A 159 12.52 14.39 -20.17
N ALA A 160 13.46 15.02 -19.46
CA ALA A 160 13.76 14.71 -18.07
C ALA A 160 12.60 15.04 -17.11
N LYS A 161 11.97 16.22 -17.25
CA LYS A 161 10.78 16.60 -16.46
C LYS A 161 9.60 15.66 -16.72
N ILE A 162 9.55 15.11 -17.91
CA ILE A 162 8.49 14.24 -18.34
C ILE A 162 8.75 12.79 -17.89
N ASN A 163 10.01 12.35 -17.81
CA ASN A 163 10.39 11.08 -17.16
C ASN A 163 10.07 11.05 -15.66
N ASP A 164 10.33 12.14 -14.94
CA ASP A 164 9.88 12.27 -13.54
C ASP A 164 8.35 12.22 -13.44
N PHE A 165 7.66 12.85 -14.39
CA PHE A 165 6.21 12.79 -14.46
C PHE A 165 5.70 11.37 -14.76
N TYR A 166 6.40 10.60 -15.62
CA TYR A 166 5.96 9.27 -16.05
C TYR A 166 6.01 8.22 -14.97
N ILE A 167 7.08 8.15 -14.17
CA ILE A 167 7.18 7.13 -13.12
C ILE A 167 6.05 7.31 -12.08
N ASP A 168 5.78 8.56 -11.71
CA ASP A 168 4.67 8.87 -10.80
C ASP A 168 3.31 8.63 -11.47
N ASP A 169 3.13 9.02 -12.74
CA ASP A 169 1.85 8.87 -13.42
C ASP A 169 1.55 7.44 -13.88
N ILE A 170 2.55 6.58 -14.12
CA ILE A 170 2.35 5.16 -14.47
C ILE A 170 1.63 4.44 -13.33
N ARG A 171 1.97 4.77 -12.09
CA ARG A 171 1.27 4.25 -10.90
C ARG A 171 -0.16 4.78 -10.81
N HIS A 172 -0.38 6.01 -11.24
CA HIS A 172 -1.72 6.58 -11.38
C HIS A 172 -2.47 6.12 -12.62
N LEU A 173 -1.82 5.47 -13.61
CA LEU A 173 -2.54 4.80 -14.70
C LEU A 173 -3.45 3.75 -14.10
N TYR A 174 -3.04 2.99 -13.09
CA TYR A 174 -3.94 1.99 -12.51
C TYR A 174 -5.28 2.57 -12.01
N SER A 175 -5.24 3.71 -11.30
CA SER A 175 -6.47 4.36 -10.81
C SER A 175 -7.29 4.99 -11.95
N PHE A 176 -6.61 5.61 -12.92
CA PHE A 176 -7.25 6.13 -14.12
C PHE A 176 -7.93 5.01 -14.92
N PHE A 177 -7.31 3.83 -14.98
CA PHE A 177 -7.80 2.73 -15.79
C PHE A 177 -8.91 1.93 -15.11
N SER A 178 -8.76 1.67 -13.81
CA SER A 178 -9.83 1.00 -13.04
C SER A 178 -11.14 1.79 -12.98
N SER A 179 -11.10 3.10 -13.24
CA SER A 179 -12.27 3.98 -13.29
C SER A 179 -12.82 4.21 -14.71
N THR A 180 -12.13 3.74 -15.75
CA THR A 180 -12.54 3.99 -17.15
C THR A 180 -13.11 2.74 -17.79
N ASN A 181 -14.27 2.87 -18.44
CA ASN A 181 -14.83 1.78 -19.24
C ASN A 181 -14.08 1.67 -20.57
N TYR A 182 -13.54 0.49 -20.88
CA TYR A 182 -12.87 0.19 -22.14
C TYR A 182 -13.80 -0.46 -23.14
N LEU A 183 -13.67 -0.07 -24.39
CA LEU A 183 -14.14 -0.88 -25.53
C LEU A 183 -12.98 -1.72 -26.05
N ASN A 184 -13.21 -3.00 -26.35
CA ASN A 184 -12.20 -3.81 -27.03
C ASN A 184 -12.25 -3.52 -28.54
N ILE A 185 -11.10 -3.14 -29.12
CA ILE A 185 -10.98 -2.80 -30.54
C ILE A 185 -11.44 -3.95 -31.46
N GLU A 186 -11.23 -5.19 -31.03
CA GLU A 186 -11.55 -6.41 -31.81
C GLU A 186 -13.07 -6.66 -31.90
N THR A 187 -13.83 -6.11 -30.97
CA THR A 187 -15.27 -6.39 -30.82
C THR A 187 -16.13 -5.14 -30.91
N VAL A 188 -15.53 -3.97 -31.15
CA VAL A 188 -16.28 -2.71 -31.12
C VAL A 188 -17.15 -2.60 -32.38
N ASP A 189 -18.42 -2.28 -32.19
CA ASP A 189 -19.28 -1.87 -33.30
C ASP A 189 -18.97 -0.40 -33.63
N TRP A 190 -18.08 -0.19 -34.60
CA TRP A 190 -17.65 1.14 -35.02
C TRP A 190 -18.81 2.05 -35.42
N LYS A 191 -19.89 1.49 -35.99
CA LYS A 191 -21.07 2.28 -36.36
C LYS A 191 -21.79 2.79 -35.11
N SER A 192 -22.01 1.94 -34.12
CA SER A 192 -22.59 2.36 -32.83
C SER A 192 -21.68 3.36 -32.12
N PHE A 193 -20.38 3.09 -32.07
CA PHE A 193 -19.39 3.96 -31.43
C PHE A 193 -19.36 5.37 -32.05
N VAL A 194 -19.35 5.47 -33.38
CA VAL A 194 -19.38 6.77 -34.06
C VAL A 194 -20.73 7.47 -33.92
N ASN A 195 -21.84 6.73 -33.86
CA ASN A 195 -23.14 7.33 -33.54
C ASN A 195 -23.14 7.98 -32.14
N ASP A 196 -22.46 7.39 -31.16
CA ASP A 196 -22.34 7.99 -29.82
C ASP A 196 -21.51 9.28 -29.83
N ILE A 197 -20.44 9.33 -30.63
CA ILE A 197 -19.65 10.54 -30.86
C ILE A 197 -20.53 11.60 -31.56
N HIS A 198 -21.26 11.22 -32.59
CA HIS A 198 -22.15 12.10 -33.33
C HIS A 198 -23.26 12.69 -32.44
N ASN A 199 -23.90 11.86 -31.62
CA ASN A 199 -24.92 12.26 -30.65
C ASN A 199 -24.36 13.23 -29.60
N TYR A 200 -23.13 12.97 -29.13
CA TYR A 200 -22.44 13.88 -28.22
C TYR A 200 -22.23 15.27 -28.85
N PHE A 201 -21.72 15.34 -30.09
CA PHE A 201 -21.56 16.61 -30.80
C PHE A 201 -22.90 17.33 -31.01
N ASN A 202 -23.95 16.61 -31.44
CA ASN A 202 -25.28 17.19 -31.65
C ASN A 202 -25.87 17.78 -30.36
N THR A 203 -25.73 17.07 -29.24
CA THR A 203 -26.18 17.52 -27.92
C THR A 203 -25.44 18.77 -27.50
N ARG A 204 -24.10 18.75 -27.61
CA ARG A 204 -23.25 19.88 -27.25
C ARG A 204 -23.50 21.11 -28.11
N ASN A 205 -23.67 20.94 -29.42
CA ASN A 205 -23.99 22.03 -30.35
C ASN A 205 -25.35 22.64 -30.03
N SER A 206 -26.32 21.82 -29.63
CA SER A 206 -27.64 22.30 -29.17
C SER A 206 -27.50 23.14 -27.90
N ILE A 207 -26.68 22.72 -26.93
CA ILE A 207 -26.38 23.50 -25.70
C ILE A 207 -25.64 24.79 -26.02
N LYS A 208 -24.62 24.76 -26.92
CA LYS A 208 -23.89 25.97 -27.35
C LYS A 208 -24.84 26.97 -28.02
N LYS A 209 -25.72 26.51 -28.93
CA LYS A 209 -26.74 27.34 -29.59
C LYS A 209 -27.72 27.95 -28.60
N LEU A 210 -28.25 27.15 -27.67
CA LEU A 210 -29.16 27.62 -26.62
C LEU A 210 -28.49 28.67 -25.73
N THR A 211 -27.24 28.44 -25.34
CA THR A 211 -26.44 29.35 -24.52
C THR A 211 -26.20 30.67 -25.25
N LEU A 212 -25.85 30.63 -26.54
CA LEU A 212 -25.61 31.82 -27.36
C LEU A 212 -26.90 32.62 -27.57
N ALA A 213 -28.02 31.95 -27.85
CA ALA A 213 -29.34 32.56 -27.96
C ALA A 213 -29.74 33.25 -26.67
N THR A 214 -29.53 32.58 -25.53
CA THR A 214 -29.79 33.12 -24.19
C THR A 214 -28.92 34.35 -23.91
N LYS A 215 -27.61 34.31 -24.20
CA LYS A 215 -26.71 35.48 -24.08
C LYS A 215 -27.14 36.65 -24.96
N LYS A 216 -27.49 36.41 -26.23
CA LYS A 216 -28.01 37.45 -27.15
C LYS A 216 -29.31 38.05 -26.61
N PHE A 217 -30.17 37.23 -26.04
CA PHE A 217 -31.44 37.65 -25.48
C PHE A 217 -31.24 38.55 -24.24
N PHE A 218 -30.39 38.16 -23.29
CA PHE A 218 -30.12 38.96 -22.10
C PHE A 218 -29.42 40.30 -22.37
N LYS A 219 -28.70 40.42 -23.50
CA LYS A 219 -28.13 41.69 -23.97
C LYS A 219 -29.19 42.69 -24.47
N LYS A 220 -30.41 42.26 -24.82
CA LYS A 220 -31.48 43.20 -25.19
C LYS A 220 -31.96 43.97 -23.94
N LYS A 221 -32.25 45.27 -24.11
CA LYS A 221 -32.92 46.12 -23.10
C LYS A 221 -34.37 45.66 -22.92
N LEU A 222 -34.56 44.55 -22.23
CA LEU A 222 -35.86 44.06 -21.76
C LEU A 222 -36.13 44.59 -20.35
N SER A 223 -37.40 44.79 -20.04
CA SER A 223 -37.83 45.11 -18.66
C SER A 223 -37.44 43.97 -17.70
N LEU A 224 -37.19 44.32 -16.44
CA LEU A 224 -36.78 43.37 -15.40
C LEU A 224 -37.78 42.22 -15.23
N THR A 225 -39.08 42.52 -15.31
CA THR A 225 -40.17 41.54 -15.24
C THR A 225 -40.12 40.52 -16.38
N THR A 226 -39.83 40.97 -17.60
CA THR A 226 -39.68 40.06 -18.75
C THR A 226 -38.46 39.16 -18.58
N LYS A 227 -37.35 39.71 -18.05
CA LYS A 227 -36.15 38.92 -17.77
C LYS A 227 -36.38 37.85 -16.70
N LEU A 228 -37.12 38.16 -15.63
CA LEU A 228 -37.45 37.22 -14.55
C LEU A 228 -38.38 36.09 -15.01
N PHE A 229 -39.44 36.42 -15.76
CA PHE A 229 -40.37 35.42 -16.30
C PHE A 229 -39.65 34.45 -17.25
N LEU A 230 -38.79 34.96 -18.13
CA LEU A 230 -38.00 34.15 -19.04
C LEU A 230 -36.92 33.33 -18.32
N TRP A 231 -36.30 33.86 -17.28
CA TRP A 231 -35.36 33.08 -16.48
C TRP A 231 -36.03 31.89 -15.81
N GLY A 232 -37.26 32.07 -15.30
CA GLY A 232 -38.07 30.96 -14.76
C GLY A 232 -38.36 29.87 -15.80
N THR A 233 -38.68 30.25 -17.05
CA THR A 233 -38.97 29.29 -18.13
C THR A 233 -37.72 28.58 -18.63
N VAL A 234 -36.60 29.29 -18.78
CA VAL A 234 -35.30 28.68 -19.17
C VAL A 234 -34.81 27.74 -18.08
N SER A 235 -34.91 28.12 -16.80
CA SER A 235 -34.56 27.25 -15.68
C SER A 235 -35.44 26.00 -15.64
N ALA A 236 -36.75 26.11 -15.86
CA ALA A 236 -37.64 24.95 -15.93
C ALA A 236 -37.29 24.02 -17.10
N MET A 237 -36.98 24.56 -18.28
CA MET A 237 -36.54 23.77 -19.44
C MET A 237 -35.18 23.10 -19.19
N ALA A 238 -34.22 23.81 -18.59
CA ALA A 238 -32.92 23.23 -18.24
C ALA A 238 -33.06 22.11 -17.21
N LEU A 239 -33.98 22.24 -16.26
CA LEU A 239 -34.29 21.21 -15.26
C LEU A 239 -34.95 19.99 -15.92
N PHE A 240 -35.85 20.19 -16.88
CA PHE A 240 -36.48 19.12 -17.65
C PHE A 240 -35.48 18.37 -18.54
N PHE A 241 -34.61 19.10 -19.25
CA PHE A 241 -33.53 18.50 -20.05
C PHE A 241 -32.50 17.78 -19.16
N GLY A 242 -32.11 18.40 -18.05
CA GLY A 242 -31.22 17.79 -17.06
C GLY A 242 -31.78 16.49 -16.51
N LEU A 243 -33.06 16.46 -16.13
CA LEU A 243 -33.74 15.25 -15.66
C LEU A 243 -33.83 14.17 -16.74
N SER A 244 -34.05 14.52 -18.01
CA SER A 244 -34.09 13.54 -19.10
C SER A 244 -32.72 12.91 -19.40
N VAL A 245 -31.64 13.67 -19.24
CA VAL A 245 -30.26 13.17 -19.37
C VAL A 245 -29.88 12.34 -18.14
N TYR A 246 -30.28 12.78 -16.94
CA TYR A 246 -30.01 12.10 -15.67
C TYR A 246 -30.76 10.75 -15.56
N ALA A 247 -31.99 10.67 -16.07
CA ALA A 247 -32.78 9.43 -16.08
C ALA A 247 -32.17 8.33 -16.97
N ASN A 248 -31.40 8.69 -18.00
CA ASN A 248 -30.69 7.71 -18.83
C ASN A 248 -29.39 7.19 -18.18
N CYS A 249 -28.92 7.79 -17.09
CA CYS A 249 -27.66 7.41 -16.43
C CYS A 249 -27.82 6.54 -15.16
N ILE A 250 -29.03 6.33 -14.63
CA ILE A 250 -29.25 5.72 -13.29
C ILE A 250 -29.60 4.22 -13.32
N TYR A 251 -29.55 3.53 -14.46
CA TYR A 251 -29.99 2.12 -14.51
C TYR A 251 -29.03 1.07 -13.92
N GLU A 252 -27.93 1.45 -13.26
CA GLU A 252 -27.05 0.51 -12.56
C GLU A 252 -26.68 1.04 -11.16
N ILE A 253 -26.62 0.12 -10.18
CA ILE A 253 -26.21 0.22 -8.76
C ILE A 253 -27.38 0.11 -7.76
N SER A 254 -27.44 -1.05 -7.10
CA SER A 254 -28.25 -1.39 -5.93
C SER A 254 -27.31 -1.71 -4.76
N THR A 255 -27.62 -1.18 -3.56
CA THR A 255 -26.90 -1.45 -2.30
C THR A 255 -27.83 -2.12 -1.27
N GLN A 256 -27.28 -3.03 -0.45
CA GLN A 256 -27.91 -3.55 0.78
C GLN A 256 -26.96 -3.36 1.98
N MET A 257 -27.50 -2.88 3.10
CA MET A 257 -26.85 -2.78 4.42
C MET A 257 -27.38 -3.88 5.36
N VAL A 258 -26.54 -4.36 6.31
CA VAL A 258 -26.94 -5.22 7.43
C VAL A 258 -26.26 -4.73 8.73
N GLU A 259 -27.03 -4.59 9.82
CA GLU A 259 -26.60 -4.26 11.20
C GLU A 259 -26.52 -5.52 12.09
N TYR A 260 -25.74 -5.45 13.20
CA TYR A 260 -25.79 -6.42 14.30
C TYR A 260 -25.81 -5.76 15.70
N PRO A 261 -26.45 -6.38 16.72
CA PRO A 261 -26.72 -5.78 18.03
C PRO A 261 -25.66 -6.12 19.12
N GLY A 262 -25.48 -5.20 20.08
CA GLY A 262 -24.55 -5.33 21.21
C GLY A 262 -25.14 -5.94 22.49
N TYR A 263 -24.29 -6.19 23.50
CA TYR A 263 -24.70 -6.64 24.85
C TYR A 263 -23.84 -6.04 25.99
N SER A 264 -24.48 -5.85 27.16
CA SER A 264 -24.08 -4.98 28.28
C SER A 264 -23.40 -5.67 29.47
N GLN A 265 -22.53 -4.92 30.16
CA GLN A 265 -21.92 -5.23 31.47
C GLN A 265 -22.93 -5.15 32.62
N ASN A 266 -23.09 -6.23 33.40
CA ASN A 266 -23.27 -6.27 34.87
C ASN A 266 -23.89 -7.62 35.28
N ASP A 267 -23.13 -8.55 35.86
CA ASP A 267 -23.63 -9.58 36.79
C ASP A 267 -22.49 -10.37 37.49
N TYR A 268 -22.69 -10.73 38.78
CA TYR A 268 -22.14 -11.85 39.59
C TYR A 268 -21.28 -11.62 40.88
N THR A 269 -21.30 -12.64 41.76
CA THR A 269 -21.48 -12.66 43.24
C THR A 269 -20.47 -13.48 44.09
N GLN A 270 -20.27 -13.03 45.33
CA GLN A 270 -19.96 -13.63 46.67
C GLN A 270 -18.92 -14.73 47.02
N GLU A 271 -18.49 -15.72 46.23
CA GLU A 271 -17.41 -16.66 46.70
C GLU A 271 -16.46 -17.17 45.60
N GLY A 272 -16.50 -16.59 44.40
CA GLY A 272 -15.61 -16.93 43.29
C GLY A 272 -14.61 -15.82 43.02
N GLY A 273 -13.35 -16.17 42.80
CA GLY A 273 -12.40 -15.24 42.18
C GLY A 273 -12.90 -14.86 40.80
N ILE A 274 -12.93 -13.57 40.52
CA ILE A 274 -13.35 -13.04 39.23
C ILE A 274 -12.15 -13.16 38.30
N LEU A 275 -12.27 -13.88 37.19
CA LEU A 275 -11.28 -13.84 36.12
C LEU A 275 -11.30 -12.42 35.53
N THR A 276 -10.31 -11.61 35.88
CA THR A 276 -10.25 -10.20 35.47
C THR A 276 -9.52 -10.01 34.16
N ARG A 277 -8.61 -10.94 33.81
CA ARG A 277 -7.83 -10.85 32.58
C ARG A 277 -7.29 -12.21 32.16
N VAL A 278 -7.36 -12.49 30.87
CA VAL A 278 -6.59 -13.54 30.21
C VAL A 278 -5.54 -12.86 29.34
N SER A 279 -4.30 -13.30 29.41
CA SER A 279 -3.24 -12.84 28.50
C SER A 279 -2.31 -13.99 28.19
N GLY A 280 -1.67 -14.00 27.02
CA GLY A 280 -0.81 -15.11 26.65
C GLY A 280 -0.05 -14.87 25.36
N ASN A 281 0.84 -15.81 25.06
CA ASN A 281 1.52 -15.94 23.77
C ASN A 281 1.46 -17.41 23.32
N ASN A 282 2.19 -17.76 22.26
CA ASN A 282 2.17 -19.09 21.67
C ASN A 282 2.67 -20.22 22.61
N GLU A 283 3.25 -19.89 23.77
CA GLU A 283 3.82 -20.87 24.71
C GLU A 283 3.13 -20.84 26.08
N ARG A 284 2.48 -19.73 26.48
CA ARG A 284 1.95 -19.57 27.83
C ARG A 284 0.64 -18.81 27.86
N THR A 285 -0.29 -19.29 28.67
CA THR A 285 -1.50 -18.58 29.06
C THR A 285 -1.41 -18.15 30.51
N ILE A 286 -1.72 -16.89 30.76
CA ILE A 286 -1.73 -16.22 32.05
C ILE A 286 -3.18 -15.83 32.37
N LEU A 287 -3.73 -16.45 33.41
CA LEU A 287 -5.05 -16.12 33.94
C LEU A 287 -4.87 -15.24 35.19
N HIS A 288 -5.53 -14.08 35.20
CA HIS A 288 -5.58 -13.18 36.33
C HIS A 288 -6.93 -13.31 37.02
N PHE A 289 -6.91 -13.66 38.30
CA PHE A 289 -8.09 -13.72 39.14
C PHE A 289 -8.01 -12.65 40.22
N SER A 290 -9.11 -11.94 40.47
CA SER A 290 -9.24 -11.01 41.58
C SER A 290 -10.33 -11.49 42.53
N PHE A 291 -10.00 -11.59 43.82
CA PHE A 291 -10.93 -12.07 44.83
C PHE A 291 -11.38 -10.89 45.71
N PRO A 292 -12.66 -10.47 45.63
CA PRO A 292 -13.18 -9.45 46.53
C PRO A 292 -13.42 -10.06 47.93
N TYR A 293 -12.86 -9.44 48.98
CA TYR A 293 -13.01 -9.92 50.36
C TYR A 293 -14.31 -9.42 51.01
N SER A 294 -15.03 -10.29 51.74
CA SER A 294 -16.19 -9.91 52.57
C SER A 294 -16.04 -10.45 54.01
N TYR A 295 -16.28 -9.58 55.00
CA TYR A 295 -15.85 -9.70 56.41
C TYR A 295 -16.57 -10.77 57.27
N ARG A 296 -17.21 -11.81 56.71
CA ARG A 296 -18.02 -12.74 57.55
C ARG A 296 -17.28 -13.93 58.16
N ASP A 297 -16.05 -14.21 57.74
CA ASP A 297 -15.29 -15.35 58.26
C ASP A 297 -14.23 -14.91 59.28
N THR A 298 -14.40 -15.34 60.53
CA THR A 298 -13.59 -14.96 61.70
C THR A 298 -12.31 -15.79 61.87
N MET A 299 -11.78 -16.40 60.80
CA MET A 299 -10.50 -17.13 60.86
C MET A 299 -9.31 -16.27 60.39
N PRO A 300 -8.10 -16.45 60.97
CA PRO A 300 -6.92 -15.73 60.53
C PRO A 300 -6.59 -16.06 59.06
N PHE A 301 -6.54 -15.03 58.22
CA PHE A 301 -6.19 -15.12 56.81
C PHE A 301 -4.70 -15.40 56.66
N SER A 302 -4.34 -16.64 56.32
CA SER A 302 -2.98 -17.01 55.90
C SER A 302 -2.95 -17.09 54.37
N MET A 303 -2.10 -16.25 53.75
CA MET A 303 -1.82 -16.25 52.31
C MET A 303 -1.38 -17.64 51.83
N ASP A 304 -0.56 -18.33 52.62
CA ASP A 304 -0.08 -19.66 52.28
C ASP A 304 -1.22 -20.69 52.32
N THR A 305 -2.16 -20.57 53.26
CA THR A 305 -3.33 -21.45 53.32
C THR A 305 -4.27 -21.24 52.14
N GLN A 306 -4.46 -19.98 51.68
CA GLN A 306 -5.30 -19.70 50.50
C GLN A 306 -4.59 -20.08 49.20
N LYS A 307 -3.28 -19.86 49.10
CA LYS A 307 -2.47 -20.34 47.98
C LYS A 307 -2.53 -21.86 47.87
N LEU A 308 -2.42 -22.59 48.97
CA LEU A 308 -2.56 -24.05 49.00
C LEU A 308 -3.97 -24.52 48.62
N LYS A 309 -5.03 -23.85 49.10
CA LYS A 309 -6.41 -24.16 48.67
C LYS A 309 -6.65 -23.88 47.18
N LEU A 310 -6.05 -22.82 46.63
CA LEU A 310 -6.09 -22.54 45.19
C LEU A 310 -5.32 -23.61 44.41
N ILE A 311 -4.12 -23.97 44.85
CA ILE A 311 -3.33 -25.05 44.24
C ILE A 311 -4.14 -26.35 44.23
N ASP A 312 -4.69 -26.78 45.35
CA ASP A 312 -5.50 -28.00 45.43
C ASP A 312 -6.73 -27.95 44.51
N LYS A 313 -7.39 -26.80 44.39
CA LYS A 313 -8.56 -26.61 43.52
C LYS A 313 -8.19 -26.61 42.03
N PHE A 314 -7.06 -26.02 41.65
CA PHE A 314 -6.59 -25.97 40.26
C PHE A 314 -5.88 -27.25 39.82
N VAL A 315 -5.13 -27.91 40.70
CA VAL A 315 -4.53 -29.23 40.45
C VAL A 315 -5.62 -30.30 40.28
N GLY A 316 -6.75 -30.16 40.97
CA GLY A 316 -7.93 -31.02 40.76
C GLY A 316 -8.72 -30.75 39.47
N LEU A 317 -8.49 -29.60 38.81
CA LEU A 317 -9.19 -29.17 37.58
C LEU A 317 -8.32 -29.28 36.32
N ALA A 318 -6.99 -29.32 36.46
CA ALA A 318 -6.08 -29.58 35.36
C ALA A 318 -6.25 -31.04 34.92
N SER A 319 -6.81 -31.26 33.73
CA SER A 319 -6.73 -32.55 33.05
C SER A 319 -5.26 -32.91 32.75
N ASP A 320 -5.00 -34.15 32.34
CA ASP A 320 -3.69 -34.71 31.94
C ASP A 320 -2.92 -33.93 30.83
N THR A 321 -3.40 -32.76 30.43
CA THR A 321 -2.96 -31.95 29.28
C THR A 321 -2.46 -30.54 29.62
N LEU A 322 -2.47 -30.12 30.89
CA LEU A 322 -2.03 -28.78 31.30
C LEU A 322 -1.02 -28.84 32.43
N ASP A 323 0.19 -28.33 32.18
CA ASP A 323 1.21 -28.17 33.21
C ASP A 323 1.04 -26.80 33.90
N LEU A 324 0.73 -26.83 35.19
CA LEU A 324 0.71 -25.64 36.04
C LEU A 324 2.16 -25.20 36.32
N ILE A 325 2.56 -24.07 35.75
CA ILE A 325 3.94 -23.59 35.85
C ILE A 325 4.15 -22.74 37.10
N GLU A 326 3.23 -21.80 37.37
CA GLU A 326 3.45 -20.79 38.41
C GLU A 326 2.15 -20.19 38.95
N ILE A 327 2.10 -19.96 40.27
CA ILE A 327 1.08 -19.13 40.92
C ILE A 327 1.76 -17.99 41.69
N LYS A 328 1.49 -16.74 41.28
CA LYS A 328 1.87 -15.52 42.01
C LYS A 328 0.66 -14.92 42.69
N ALA A 329 0.80 -14.49 43.93
CA ALA A 329 -0.23 -13.78 44.66
C ALA A 329 0.30 -12.40 45.06
N ASN A 330 -0.41 -11.35 44.68
CA ASN A 330 -0.11 -9.97 45.04
C ASN A 330 -1.25 -9.41 45.90
N LEU A 331 -0.91 -8.90 47.08
CA LEU A 331 -1.85 -8.22 47.97
C LEU A 331 -1.72 -6.71 47.78
N PHE A 332 -2.83 -6.05 47.49
CA PHE A 332 -2.90 -4.60 47.44
C PHE A 332 -3.73 -4.09 48.63
N SER A 333 -3.09 -3.26 49.48
CA SER A 333 -3.75 -2.46 50.49
C SER A 333 -3.66 -1.00 50.08
N SER A 334 -4.76 -0.25 50.17
CA SER A 334 -4.79 1.18 49.86
C SER A 334 -4.15 2.07 50.93
N ASP A 335 -3.84 1.52 52.13
CA ASP A 335 -3.26 2.30 53.23
C ASP A 335 -1.77 2.01 53.45
N LYS A 336 -0.99 3.09 53.62
CA LYS A 336 0.48 3.10 53.68
C LYS A 336 1.09 2.87 55.06
N ASP A 337 0.30 2.66 56.12
CA ASP A 337 0.82 2.43 57.47
C ASP A 337 0.53 1.02 58.02
N SER A 338 1.52 0.51 58.75
CA SER A 338 1.86 -0.90 59.02
C SER A 338 0.86 -1.75 59.82
N SER A 339 1.05 -3.07 59.69
CA SER A 339 0.39 -4.20 60.38
C SER A 339 -0.96 -4.64 59.82
N ILE A 340 -0.93 -5.74 59.05
CA ILE A 340 -2.11 -6.37 58.46
C ILE A 340 -2.85 -7.11 59.58
N THR A 341 -3.70 -6.38 60.30
CA THR A 341 -4.85 -6.95 60.97
C THR A 341 -6.09 -6.18 60.56
N GLY A 342 -6.74 -6.67 59.50
CA GLY A 342 -8.16 -6.50 59.20
C GLY A 342 -8.64 -5.08 58.89
N HIS A 343 -8.55 -4.66 57.62
CA HIS A 343 -9.32 -3.52 57.10
C HIS A 343 -10.07 -3.88 55.80
N ASN A 344 -11.28 -3.32 55.68
CA ASN A 344 -12.20 -3.51 54.56
C ASN A 344 -11.62 -2.97 53.25
N GLY A 345 -11.74 -3.75 52.17
CA GLY A 345 -11.40 -3.30 50.80
C GLY A 345 -10.12 -3.87 50.21
N ALA A 346 -9.43 -4.79 50.90
CA ALA A 346 -8.28 -5.47 50.31
C ALA A 346 -8.72 -6.47 49.22
N THR A 347 -8.13 -6.35 48.04
CA THR A 347 -8.23 -7.33 46.94
C THR A 347 -6.90 -8.08 46.82
N ALA A 348 -6.99 -9.40 46.70
CA ALA A 348 -5.84 -10.24 46.37
C ALA A 348 -5.94 -10.63 44.90
N ASP A 349 -4.89 -10.30 44.14
CA ASP A 349 -4.76 -10.71 42.74
C ASP A 349 -3.88 -11.94 42.66
N PHE A 350 -4.41 -13.00 42.06
CA PHE A 350 -3.67 -14.22 41.77
C PHE A 350 -3.42 -14.31 40.27
N ILE A 351 -2.17 -14.57 39.91
CA ILE A 351 -1.73 -14.84 38.54
C ILE A 351 -1.42 -16.33 38.48
N VAL A 352 -2.15 -17.05 37.63
CA VAL A 352 -1.96 -18.49 37.39
C VAL A 352 -1.47 -18.66 35.96
N VAL A 353 -0.34 -19.36 35.78
CA VAL A 353 0.30 -19.56 34.47
C VAL A 353 0.26 -21.03 34.07
N PHE A 354 -0.24 -21.31 32.87
CA PHE A 354 -0.32 -22.64 32.26
C PHE A 354 0.48 -22.73 30.96
N GLU A 355 1.07 -23.90 30.68
CA GLU A 355 1.47 -24.33 29.33
C GLU A 355 0.33 -25.18 28.72
N ALA A 356 -0.05 -24.91 27.47
CA ALA A 356 -1.11 -25.63 26.78
C ALA A 356 -0.71 -25.99 25.35
N ALA A 357 -1.04 -27.20 24.89
CA ALA A 357 -0.85 -27.62 23.51
C ALA A 357 -1.93 -27.04 22.57
N ASP A 358 -1.64 -26.94 21.27
CA ASP A 358 -2.61 -26.44 20.28
C ASP A 358 -3.89 -27.29 20.27
N GLY A 359 -5.06 -26.64 20.26
CA GLY A 359 -6.36 -27.30 20.34
C GLY A 359 -6.77 -27.79 21.74
N SER A 360 -5.99 -27.50 22.79
CA SER A 360 -6.41 -27.78 24.17
C SER A 360 -7.68 -27.01 24.54
N THR A 361 -8.52 -27.62 25.37
CA THR A 361 -9.67 -26.96 26.00
C THR A 361 -9.45 -26.93 27.50
N LEU A 362 -9.75 -25.78 28.10
CA LEU A 362 -9.85 -25.64 29.55
C LEU A 362 -11.32 -25.44 29.90
N ASP A 363 -11.90 -26.44 30.56
CA ASP A 363 -13.30 -26.44 30.95
C ASP A 363 -13.41 -25.95 32.39
N PHE A 364 -14.13 -24.85 32.60
CA PHE A 364 -14.49 -24.40 33.95
C PHE A 364 -15.92 -24.85 34.29
N MET A 365 -16.09 -25.53 35.42
CA MET A 365 -17.39 -25.74 36.05
C MET A 365 -17.60 -24.73 37.18
N ASP A 366 -18.54 -23.79 36.98
CA ASP A 366 -19.04 -22.92 38.05
C ASP A 366 -20.40 -23.43 38.55
N GLY A 367 -20.37 -24.46 39.39
CA GLY A 367 -21.57 -25.03 40.03
C GLY A 367 -22.76 -25.21 39.06
N ASP A 368 -23.96 -24.82 39.50
CA ASP A 368 -25.22 -24.96 38.75
C ASP A 368 -25.34 -24.10 37.47
N LYS A 369 -24.29 -23.37 37.07
CA LYS A 369 -24.36 -22.34 36.02
C LYS A 369 -23.68 -22.70 34.69
N GLY A 370 -23.26 -23.95 34.52
CA GLY A 370 -22.83 -24.49 33.23
C GLY A 370 -21.32 -24.43 32.98
N ILE A 371 -20.91 -25.12 31.91
CA ILE A 371 -19.51 -25.30 31.50
C ILE A 371 -19.09 -24.11 30.62
N TYR A 372 -17.94 -23.52 30.91
CA TYR A 372 -17.30 -22.51 30.06
C TYR A 372 -16.13 -23.15 29.29
N ASP A 373 -16.24 -23.20 27.97
CA ASP A 373 -15.19 -23.72 27.08
C ASP A 373 -14.25 -22.58 26.63
N ILE A 374 -12.97 -22.67 26.98
CA ILE A 374 -11.92 -21.82 26.39
C ILE A 374 -11.11 -22.67 25.41
N LYS A 375 -11.16 -22.32 24.11
CA LYS A 375 -10.38 -22.97 23.04
C LYS A 375 -9.18 -22.11 22.66
N PHE A 376 -7.98 -22.71 22.69
CA PHE A 376 -6.74 -22.07 22.29
C PHE A 376 -6.45 -22.31 20.80
N TYR A 377 -6.04 -21.26 20.06
CA TYR A 377 -5.66 -21.34 18.64
C TYR A 377 -4.31 -20.66 18.38
N GLN A 378 -3.46 -21.29 17.57
CA GLN A 378 -2.15 -20.75 17.17
C GLN A 378 -2.27 -19.52 16.24
N THR A 379 -1.57 -18.41 16.54
CA THR A 379 -1.53 -17.21 15.68
C THR A 379 -0.27 -17.18 14.81
N HIS A 380 -0.41 -16.84 13.52
CA HIS A 380 0.72 -16.74 12.59
C HIS A 380 1.31 -15.32 12.57
N LEU A 381 2.55 -15.18 13.04
CA LEU A 381 3.34 -13.95 12.90
C LEU A 381 3.99 -13.90 11.51
N VAL A 382 3.80 -12.80 10.80
CA VAL A 382 4.40 -12.58 9.47
C VAL A 382 5.47 -11.49 9.56
N THR A 383 6.65 -11.75 9.01
CA THR A 383 7.73 -10.75 8.91
C THR A 383 7.55 -9.95 7.61
N ILE A 384 7.66 -8.64 7.71
CA ILE A 384 7.52 -7.72 6.59
C ILE A 384 8.89 -7.47 5.97
N GLN A 385 9.03 -7.74 4.68
CA GLN A 385 10.18 -7.25 3.90
C GLN A 385 9.78 -5.87 3.33
N HIS A 386 10.35 -4.79 3.88
CA HIS A 386 10.06 -3.44 3.42
C HIS A 386 10.52 -3.26 1.96
N PRO A 387 9.65 -2.85 1.02
CA PRO A 387 10.08 -2.35 -0.28
C PRO A 387 10.83 -1.02 -0.12
N GLU A 388 11.72 -0.75 -1.06
CA GLU A 388 12.36 0.56 -1.20
C GLU A 388 11.27 1.61 -1.49
N TYR A 389 11.25 2.70 -0.72
CA TYR A 389 10.17 3.69 -0.75
C TYR A 389 10.72 5.07 -1.06
N GLU A 390 10.11 5.75 -2.04
CA GLU A 390 10.16 7.19 -2.22
C GLU A 390 8.71 7.73 -2.18
N ARG A 391 8.47 8.63 -1.22
CA ARG A 391 7.29 9.50 -1.04
C ARG A 391 5.93 8.85 -0.76
N GLY A 392 5.59 8.79 0.52
CA GLY A 392 4.23 8.66 1.02
C GLY A 392 4.21 8.75 2.54
N ILE A 393 3.73 9.89 3.07
CA ILE A 393 3.76 10.26 4.50
C ILE A 393 5.14 9.99 5.11
N ASP A 394 6.07 10.93 4.92
CA ASP A 394 7.39 10.87 5.53
C ASP A 394 7.20 10.46 7.00
N ASN A 395 7.69 9.27 7.34
CA ASN A 395 7.72 8.65 8.66
C ASN A 395 6.50 7.85 9.15
N CYS A 396 5.63 7.36 8.28
CA CYS A 396 4.72 6.26 8.63
C CYS A 396 5.27 4.90 8.17
N TYR A 397 5.38 3.93 9.07
CA TYR A 397 5.89 2.58 8.76
C TYR A 397 5.05 1.49 9.39
N ILE A 398 4.89 0.39 8.66
CA ILE A 398 4.18 -0.80 9.16
C ILE A 398 5.14 -1.58 10.06
N ASN A 399 4.78 -1.71 11.33
CA ASN A 399 5.54 -2.43 12.34
C ASN A 399 5.30 -3.94 12.28
N LYS A 400 4.04 -4.34 12.07
CA LYS A 400 3.58 -5.73 12.22
C LYS A 400 2.29 -5.96 11.43
N ILE A 401 2.11 -7.18 10.93
CA ILE A 401 0.83 -7.66 10.42
C ILE A 401 0.46 -8.93 11.19
N GLU A 402 -0.75 -8.98 11.73
CA GLU A 402 -1.34 -10.17 12.31
C GLU A 402 -2.44 -10.69 11.40
N LEU A 403 -2.35 -11.97 11.04
CA LEU A 403 -3.39 -12.67 10.29
C LEU A 403 -4.05 -13.65 11.25
N ASP A 404 -5.32 -13.44 11.54
CA ASP A 404 -6.13 -14.36 12.32
C ASP A 404 -7.45 -14.69 11.58
N LYS A 405 -8.22 -15.63 12.12
CA LYS A 405 -9.49 -16.06 11.53
C LYS A 405 -10.59 -15.00 11.60
N ASP A 406 -10.42 -14.01 12.47
CA ASP A 406 -11.40 -12.97 12.79
C ASP A 406 -11.08 -11.65 12.06
N GLY A 407 -9.85 -11.49 11.53
CA GLY A 407 -9.44 -10.34 10.75
C GLY A 407 -7.95 -10.30 10.39
N THR A 408 -7.61 -9.30 9.59
CA THR A 408 -6.23 -8.89 9.30
C THR A 408 -5.96 -7.60 10.05
N LYS A 409 -4.95 -7.57 10.93
CA LYS A 409 -4.58 -6.37 11.69
C LYS A 409 -3.21 -5.88 11.23
N MET A 410 -3.16 -4.65 10.72
CA MET A 410 -1.92 -3.99 10.31
C MET A 410 -1.57 -2.92 11.33
N TYR A 411 -0.39 -3.03 11.94
CA TYR A 411 0.11 -2.12 12.96
C TYR A 411 1.08 -1.14 12.31
N PHE A 412 0.85 0.14 12.54
CA PHE A 412 1.63 1.24 12.00
C PHE A 412 2.26 2.03 13.14
N ARG A 413 3.40 2.66 12.85
CA ARG A 413 3.98 3.72 13.66
C ARG A 413 4.21 4.92 12.78
N ILE A 414 3.78 6.08 13.25
CA ILE A 414 4.02 7.36 12.62
C ILE A 414 4.86 8.25 13.54
N VAL A 415 5.87 8.90 13.00
CA VAL A 415 6.66 9.93 13.70
C VAL A 415 6.36 11.27 13.03
N ASN A 416 5.84 12.25 13.75
CA ASN A 416 5.61 13.57 13.17
C ASN A 416 6.93 14.37 13.13
N GLU A 417 7.68 14.26 12.04
CA GLU A 417 8.89 15.06 11.83
C GLU A 417 8.60 16.46 11.26
N SER A 418 7.33 16.77 10.94
CA SER A 418 6.95 18.10 10.47
C SER A 418 7.29 19.18 11.49
N GLU A 419 7.57 20.39 11.02
CA GLU A 419 7.74 21.55 11.90
C GLU A 419 6.45 22.00 12.60
N THR A 420 5.32 21.39 12.25
CA THR A 420 3.99 21.71 12.77
C THR A 420 3.26 20.46 13.25
N ASP A 421 2.16 20.64 13.98
CA ASP A 421 1.27 19.54 14.35
C ASP A 421 0.67 18.89 13.10
N SER A 422 0.75 17.56 13.04
CA SER A 422 0.15 16.76 11.98
C SER A 422 -1.24 16.29 12.39
N VAL A 423 -2.05 15.90 11.41
CA VAL A 423 -3.39 15.37 11.65
C VAL A 423 -3.46 13.96 11.09
N VAL A 424 -3.81 12.99 11.94
CA VAL A 424 -3.81 11.56 11.62
C VAL A 424 -5.24 11.03 11.75
N TYR A 425 -5.68 10.30 10.72
CA TYR A 425 -6.97 9.61 10.63
C TYR A 425 -6.88 8.54 9.53
N ALA A 426 -7.81 7.57 9.56
CA ALA A 426 -8.01 6.63 8.46
C ALA A 426 -9.21 7.07 7.62
N TYR A 427 -9.15 6.83 6.31
CA TYR A 427 -10.34 6.92 5.46
C TYR A 427 -11.20 5.66 5.65
N ASP A 428 -12.51 5.81 5.61
CA ASP A 428 -13.48 4.71 5.67
C ASP A 428 -13.45 3.81 4.44
N ASP A 429 -12.95 4.32 3.31
CA ASP A 429 -12.76 3.58 2.06
C ASP A 429 -11.37 2.93 1.92
N ALA A 430 -10.51 3.01 2.94
CA ALA A 430 -9.22 2.33 2.92
C ALA A 430 -9.41 0.82 2.75
N TYR A 431 -8.54 0.16 1.99
CA TYR A 431 -8.62 -1.29 1.75
C TYR A 431 -7.25 -1.93 1.59
N ILE A 432 -7.20 -3.23 1.81
CA ILE A 432 -6.09 -4.08 1.37
C ILE A 432 -6.52 -4.89 0.15
N PHE A 433 -5.62 -5.03 -0.82
CA PHE A 433 -5.78 -5.91 -1.96
C PHE A 433 -4.95 -7.17 -1.75
N ALA A 434 -5.62 -8.32 -1.67
CA ALA A 434 -5.00 -9.61 -1.45
C ALA A 434 -5.65 -10.63 -2.41
N LYS A 435 -4.84 -11.41 -3.13
CA LYS A 435 -5.31 -12.47 -4.03
C LYS A 435 -6.39 -12.04 -5.05
N GLY A 436 -6.33 -10.80 -5.53
CA GLY A 436 -7.29 -10.28 -6.51
C GLY A 436 -8.54 -9.66 -5.91
N GLU A 437 -8.71 -9.68 -4.58
CA GLU A 437 -9.88 -9.17 -3.88
C GLU A 437 -9.56 -7.94 -3.02
N LYS A 438 -10.52 -7.01 -2.94
CA LYS A 438 -10.44 -5.84 -2.05
C LYS A 438 -11.10 -6.19 -0.70
N HIS A 439 -10.36 -5.98 0.39
CA HIS A 439 -10.86 -6.12 1.75
C HIS A 439 -10.82 -4.75 2.43
N TYR A 440 -11.99 -4.14 2.60
CA TYR A 440 -12.13 -2.79 3.14
C TYR A 440 -11.89 -2.72 4.65
N LEU A 441 -11.48 -1.55 5.12
CA LEU A 441 -11.25 -1.26 6.53
C LEU A 441 -12.53 -1.53 7.35
N THR A 442 -12.42 -2.38 8.36
CA THR A 442 -13.51 -2.69 9.31
C THR A 442 -13.36 -1.93 10.62
N GLY A 443 -12.19 -1.38 10.91
CA GLY A 443 -12.00 -0.50 12.05
C GLY A 443 -10.56 -0.07 12.27
N THR A 444 -10.36 0.77 13.30
CA THR A 444 -9.05 1.28 13.70
C THR A 444 -8.87 1.24 15.20
N SER A 445 -7.62 1.23 15.65
CA SER A 445 -7.22 1.42 17.04
C SER A 445 -6.12 2.46 17.10
N GLY A 446 -6.21 3.43 18.02
CA GLY A 446 -5.22 4.51 18.18
C GLY A 446 -5.43 5.73 17.26
N ILE A 447 -6.16 5.58 16.16
CA ILE A 447 -6.59 6.69 15.29
C ILE A 447 -8.08 6.62 14.97
N PRO A 448 -8.76 7.75 14.73
CA PRO A 448 -10.16 7.79 14.32
C PRO A 448 -10.32 7.55 12.81
N ILE A 449 -11.53 7.15 12.42
CA ILE A 449 -11.98 7.15 11.03
C ILE A 449 -12.54 8.54 10.69
N PHE A 450 -12.27 9.03 9.48
CA PHE A 450 -12.79 10.29 8.96
C PHE A 450 -14.33 10.37 9.13
N PRO A 451 -14.92 11.53 9.49
CA PRO A 451 -14.33 12.88 9.54
C PRO A 451 -13.57 13.21 10.84
N ASN A 452 -13.53 12.29 11.81
CA ASN A 452 -12.83 12.51 13.06
C ASN A 452 -11.31 12.46 12.85
N ARG A 453 -10.57 13.22 13.66
CA ARG A 453 -9.13 13.44 13.46
C ARG A 453 -8.39 13.53 14.78
N THR A 454 -7.19 12.93 14.84
CA THR A 454 -6.26 13.10 15.97
C THR A 454 -5.13 14.04 15.58
N LYS A 455 -4.87 15.05 16.41
CA LYS A 455 -3.67 15.89 16.25
C LYS A 455 -2.47 15.15 16.85
N LEU A 456 -1.39 15.10 16.09
CA LEU A 456 -0.11 14.55 16.49
C LEU A 456 0.90 15.71 16.58
N ALA A 457 1.36 16.01 17.80
CA ALA A 457 2.26 17.13 18.03
C ALA A 457 3.59 16.97 17.28
N LYS A 458 4.29 18.07 16.98
CA LYS A 458 5.67 18.03 16.42
C LYS A 458 6.59 17.13 17.25
N GLY A 459 7.31 16.24 16.58
CA GLY A 459 8.25 15.27 17.16
C GLY A 459 7.57 14.10 17.88
N ALA A 460 6.24 14.07 17.98
CA ALA A 460 5.53 12.99 18.64
C ALA A 460 5.50 11.74 17.76
N THR A 461 5.52 10.58 18.42
CA THR A 461 5.35 9.27 17.79
C THR A 461 4.00 8.70 18.20
N MET A 462 3.33 8.00 17.29
CA MET A 462 2.05 7.33 17.54
C MET A 462 2.07 5.94 16.93
N ASP A 463 1.68 4.95 17.73
CA ASP A 463 1.38 3.60 17.28
C ASP A 463 -0.13 3.47 17.07
N PHE A 464 -0.55 2.91 15.94
CA PHE A 464 -1.96 2.67 15.63
C PHE A 464 -2.13 1.36 14.87
N ALA A 465 -3.35 0.86 14.80
CA ALA A 465 -3.68 -0.34 14.03
C ALA A 465 -4.89 -0.09 13.13
N MET A 466 -4.86 -0.69 11.95
CA MET A 466 -5.98 -0.77 11.00
C MET A 466 -6.41 -2.22 10.89
N MET A 467 -7.72 -2.46 10.92
CA MET A 467 -8.33 -3.77 10.94
C MET A 467 -9.10 -3.98 9.65
N PHE A 468 -8.89 -5.12 9.00
CA PHE A 468 -9.54 -5.54 7.77
C PHE A 468 -10.16 -6.93 7.98
N PRO A 469 -11.05 -7.39 7.08
CA PRO A 469 -11.52 -8.76 7.06
C PRO A 469 -10.36 -9.78 7.00
N PRO A 470 -10.63 -11.04 7.40
CA PRO A 470 -9.67 -12.11 7.17
C PRO A 470 -9.32 -12.22 5.69
N ILE A 471 -8.03 -12.34 5.38
CA ILE A 471 -7.54 -12.63 4.02
C ILE A 471 -7.11 -14.10 3.94
N PRO A 472 -7.10 -14.72 2.75
CA PRO A 472 -6.63 -16.09 2.58
C PRO A 472 -5.25 -16.26 3.21
N THR A 473 -5.09 -17.31 4.02
CA THR A 473 -3.86 -17.44 4.81
C THR A 473 -2.64 -17.55 3.88
N ASP A 474 -2.79 -18.17 2.70
CA ASP A 474 -1.76 -18.32 1.65
C ASP A 474 -1.47 -17.03 0.85
N THR A 475 -1.91 -15.87 1.34
CA THR A 475 -1.58 -14.57 0.76
C THR A 475 -0.08 -14.29 0.89
N GLU A 476 0.59 -14.12 -0.24
CA GLU A 476 2.01 -13.77 -0.32
C GLU A 476 2.25 -12.26 -0.48
N PHE A 477 1.24 -11.53 -0.98
CA PHE A 477 1.33 -10.10 -1.25
C PHE A 477 0.07 -9.39 -0.78
N ILE A 478 0.25 -8.26 -0.09
CA ILE A 478 -0.82 -7.34 0.28
C ILE A 478 -0.50 -5.98 -0.32
N HIS A 479 -1.43 -5.36 -1.05
CA HIS A 479 -1.34 -3.94 -1.38
C HIS A 479 -2.26 -3.14 -0.45
N PHE A 480 -1.70 -2.27 0.37
CA PHE A 480 -2.50 -1.38 1.20
C PHE A 480 -2.77 -0.07 0.45
N VAL A 481 -4.04 0.33 0.41
CA VAL A 481 -4.53 1.54 -0.28
C VAL A 481 -5.32 2.37 0.71
N ASN A 482 -4.96 3.64 0.90
CA ASN A 482 -5.58 4.55 1.87
C ASN A 482 -6.06 5.84 1.20
N GLY A 483 -7.28 5.83 0.65
CA GLY A 483 -7.86 6.99 -0.05
C GLY A 483 -6.92 7.56 -1.13
N ASP A 484 -6.71 8.88 -1.10
CA ASP A 484 -5.84 9.63 -2.03
C ASP A 484 -4.34 9.36 -1.85
N TYR A 485 -3.92 8.63 -0.82
CA TYR A 485 -2.52 8.45 -0.45
C TYR A 485 -2.04 7.02 -0.66
N GLY A 486 -1.28 6.83 -1.75
CA GLY A 486 -0.26 5.78 -1.94
C GLY A 486 -0.70 4.31 -1.89
N ILE A 487 -0.17 3.51 -2.81
CA ILE A 487 -0.27 2.04 -2.76
C ILE A 487 1.00 1.49 -2.10
N PHE A 488 0.88 0.76 -1.00
CA PHE A 488 1.99 0.06 -0.34
C PHE A 488 1.94 -1.43 -0.69
N GLY A 489 2.79 -1.91 -1.60
CA GLY A 489 2.95 -3.35 -1.86
C GLY A 489 3.79 -4.02 -0.77
N LEU A 490 3.30 -5.08 -0.15
CA LEU A 490 3.97 -5.78 0.96
C LEU A 490 4.08 -7.26 0.63
N LYS A 491 5.31 -7.76 0.54
CA LYS A 491 5.56 -9.20 0.43
C LYS A 491 5.52 -9.83 1.83
N LEU A 492 4.53 -10.69 2.05
CA LEU A 492 4.39 -11.51 3.24
C LEU A 492 5.36 -12.68 3.16
N GLN A 493 6.42 -12.66 3.97
CA GLN A 493 7.23 -13.84 4.17
C GLN A 493 6.68 -14.63 5.35
N ARG A 494 5.95 -15.71 5.05
CA ARG A 494 5.59 -16.71 6.04
C ARG A 494 6.88 -17.37 6.55
N GLN A 495 7.24 -17.07 7.79
CA GLN A 495 8.23 -17.88 8.48
C GLN A 495 7.59 -19.23 8.81
N THR A 496 7.86 -20.25 8.00
CA THR A 496 7.92 -21.60 8.55
C THR A 496 9.11 -21.58 9.50
N VAL A 497 8.93 -21.93 10.77
CA VAL A 497 10.02 -21.93 11.75
C VAL A 497 11.10 -22.92 11.33
N LYS A 498 12.06 -22.42 10.54
CA LYS A 498 13.44 -22.86 10.38
C LYS A 498 14.25 -21.57 10.27
N GLU A 499 14.85 -21.19 11.40
CA GLU A 499 15.59 -19.95 11.65
C GLU A 499 16.57 -19.59 10.52
N VAL A 500 16.37 -18.43 9.89
CA VAL A 500 17.45 -17.46 9.58
C VAL A 500 16.83 -16.06 9.66
N ILE A 501 17.24 -15.25 10.63
CA ILE A 501 16.80 -13.86 10.80
C ILE A 501 17.79 -12.95 10.04
N HIS A 502 17.27 -12.08 9.17
CA HIS A 502 18.05 -10.99 8.57
C HIS A 502 18.25 -9.84 9.58
N PRO A 503 19.50 -9.36 9.81
CA PRO A 503 19.74 -8.26 10.74
C PRO A 503 19.16 -6.93 10.24
N LYS A 504 18.48 -6.19 11.12
CA LYS A 504 18.17 -4.77 10.96
C LYS A 504 19.38 -3.94 11.39
N SER A 505 20.13 -3.33 10.48
CA SER A 505 20.98 -2.18 10.81
C SER A 505 21.04 -1.17 9.65
N GLN A 506 20.95 0.11 10.01
CA GLN A 506 21.14 1.25 9.12
C GLN A 506 22.65 1.39 8.85
N ASN A 507 23.13 1.06 7.64
CA ASN A 507 24.44 1.51 7.17
C ASN A 507 24.52 1.50 5.63
N ARG A 508 25.20 2.51 5.07
CA ARG A 508 25.20 2.87 3.64
C ARG A 508 25.91 1.89 2.68
N TYR A 509 26.29 0.69 3.11
CA TYR A 509 26.88 -0.31 2.21
C TYR A 509 26.24 -1.69 2.45
N ARG A 510 25.15 -1.93 1.69
CA ARG A 510 24.29 -3.15 1.71
C ARG A 510 24.90 -4.37 1.00
N ASN A 511 26.21 -4.38 0.77
CA ASN A 511 26.81 -5.35 -0.15
C ASN A 511 27.26 -6.65 0.52
N PHE A 512 27.22 -6.75 1.84
CA PHE A 512 27.62 -7.95 2.59
C PHE A 512 26.41 -8.71 3.11
N LEU A 513 26.36 -10.00 2.82
CA LEU A 513 25.37 -10.94 3.35
C LEU A 513 26.09 -12.02 4.14
N VAL A 514 25.78 -12.16 5.43
CA VAL A 514 26.18 -13.35 6.21
C VAL A 514 25.41 -14.54 5.66
N THR A 515 26.10 -15.52 5.10
CA THR A 515 25.49 -16.69 4.46
C THR A 515 25.47 -17.91 5.35
N LYS A 516 26.41 -18.02 6.29
CA LYS A 516 26.55 -19.17 7.18
C LYS A 516 27.37 -18.80 8.42
N ILE A 517 27.04 -19.40 9.55
CA ILE A 517 27.84 -19.35 10.78
C ILE A 517 28.18 -20.79 11.16
N GLU A 518 29.46 -21.07 11.40
CA GLU A 518 29.93 -22.36 11.91
C GLU A 518 30.59 -22.15 13.27
N VAL A 519 30.12 -22.87 14.29
CA VAL A 519 30.75 -22.87 15.62
C VAL A 519 31.37 -24.25 15.83
N ASN A 520 32.69 -24.33 15.69
CA ASN A 520 33.47 -25.54 15.87
C ASN A 520 34.18 -25.50 17.24
N LYS A 521 34.60 -26.67 17.75
CA LYS A 521 35.27 -26.77 19.08
C LYS A 521 36.52 -25.89 19.24
N GLY A 522 37.09 -25.36 18.15
CA GLY A 522 38.26 -24.48 18.20
C GLY A 522 38.07 -23.09 17.60
N GLU A 523 37.00 -22.84 16.85
CA GLU A 523 36.84 -21.61 16.04
C GLU A 523 35.38 -21.28 15.76
N THR A 524 35.08 -20.00 15.62
CA THR A 524 33.81 -19.48 15.10
C THR A 524 34.06 -18.92 13.71
N ILE A 525 33.39 -19.44 12.68
CA ILE A 525 33.58 -19.05 11.28
C ILE A 525 32.33 -18.36 10.78
N LEU A 526 32.48 -17.10 10.32
CA LEU A 526 31.43 -16.32 9.69
C LEU A 526 31.65 -16.28 8.19
N HIS A 527 30.73 -16.85 7.42
CA HIS A 527 30.78 -16.82 5.96
C HIS A 527 29.99 -15.63 5.43
N PHE A 528 30.61 -14.85 4.56
CA PHE A 528 30.05 -13.68 3.93
C PHE A 528 30.00 -13.85 2.42
N ARG A 529 28.98 -13.24 1.82
CA ARG A 529 28.87 -12.99 0.39
C ARG A 529 28.85 -11.50 0.16
N TYR A 530 29.78 -11.03 -0.65
CA TYR A 530 29.88 -9.65 -1.09
C TYR A 530 29.38 -9.49 -2.52
N PHE A 531 28.67 -8.40 -2.83
CA PHE A 531 28.22 -8.03 -4.18
C PHE A 531 28.79 -6.67 -4.58
N ASN A 532 29.62 -6.62 -5.63
CA ASN A 532 30.11 -5.34 -6.18
C ASN A 532 29.05 -4.75 -7.12
N ARG A 533 28.37 -3.69 -6.68
CA ARG A 533 27.33 -3.01 -7.48
C ARG A 533 27.83 -1.75 -8.19
N SER A 534 28.92 -1.13 -7.74
CA SER A 534 29.34 0.17 -8.28
C SER A 534 30.37 0.10 -9.41
N GLY A 535 30.84 -1.10 -9.77
CA GLY A 535 31.90 -1.27 -10.79
C GLY A 535 33.28 -0.73 -10.35
N ASP A 536 33.34 -0.07 -9.19
CA ASP A 536 34.59 0.40 -8.61
C ASP A 536 35.42 -0.78 -8.12
N GLY A 537 36.72 -0.71 -8.35
CA GLY A 537 37.63 -1.76 -7.92
C GLY A 537 37.66 -1.91 -6.41
N LEU A 538 37.23 -3.06 -5.89
CA LEU A 538 37.31 -3.31 -4.45
C LEU A 538 38.76 -3.46 -4.01
N LYS A 539 39.21 -2.50 -3.20
CA LYS A 539 40.45 -2.62 -2.44
C LYS A 539 40.14 -3.37 -1.14
N TRP A 540 40.48 -4.66 -1.10
CA TRP A 540 40.42 -5.43 0.14
C TRP A 540 41.71 -5.28 0.92
N HIS A 541 41.58 -4.88 2.18
CA HIS A 541 42.58 -5.13 3.20
C HIS A 541 42.01 -6.16 4.18
N THR A 542 42.81 -7.15 4.57
CA THR A 542 42.41 -8.07 5.65
C THR A 542 42.04 -7.21 6.85
N PRO A 543 40.82 -7.30 7.39
CA PRO A 543 40.34 -6.30 8.33
C PRO A 543 40.92 -6.59 9.72
N ARG A 544 42.16 -6.15 9.94
CA ARG A 544 43.03 -6.52 11.06
C ARG A 544 42.45 -6.17 12.44
N ASN A 545 41.47 -5.26 12.49
CA ASN A 545 40.82 -4.81 13.71
C ASN A 545 39.40 -5.36 13.88
N SER A 546 38.97 -6.31 13.05
CA SER A 546 37.64 -6.91 13.19
C SER A 546 37.53 -7.76 14.45
N TYR A 547 36.35 -7.75 15.07
CA TYR A 547 36.05 -8.56 16.24
C TYR A 547 34.57 -8.94 16.27
N ILE A 548 34.25 -9.98 17.03
CA ILE A 548 32.88 -10.31 17.43
C ILE A 548 32.71 -10.04 18.93
N VAL A 549 31.52 -9.64 19.34
CA VAL A 549 31.10 -9.46 20.73
C VAL A 549 30.03 -10.49 21.04
N ALA A 550 30.32 -11.43 21.95
CA ALA A 550 29.36 -12.43 22.41
C ALA A 550 29.21 -12.31 23.94
N GLY A 551 28.02 -11.91 24.38
CA GLY A 551 27.80 -11.51 25.78
C GLY A 551 28.64 -10.28 26.15
N HIS A 552 29.50 -10.41 27.16
CA HIS A 552 30.43 -9.34 27.58
C HIS A 552 31.85 -9.49 27.02
N ASN A 553 32.10 -10.52 26.20
CA ASN A 553 33.43 -10.85 25.72
C ASN A 553 33.63 -10.39 24.28
N LYS A 554 34.83 -9.88 24.00
CA LYS A 554 35.29 -9.46 22.67
C LYS A 554 36.30 -10.47 22.13
N TYR A 555 36.06 -10.99 20.93
CA TYR A 555 36.92 -11.99 20.28
C TYR A 555 37.50 -11.39 19.00
N ALA A 556 38.81 -11.20 18.96
CA ALA A 556 39.51 -10.64 17.80
C ALA A 556 39.56 -11.63 16.62
N LEU A 557 39.60 -11.10 15.40
CA LEU A 557 39.78 -11.89 14.19
C LEU A 557 41.10 -12.69 14.25
N LYS A 558 41.01 -14.01 14.08
CA LYS A 558 42.16 -14.93 14.03
C LYS A 558 42.70 -15.10 12.62
N GLY A 559 41.83 -15.04 11.62
CA GLY A 559 42.20 -15.16 10.22
C GLY A 559 41.02 -15.00 9.28
N SER A 560 41.27 -15.17 7.99
CA SER A 560 40.24 -15.16 6.95
C SER A 560 40.56 -16.18 5.87
N SER A 561 39.54 -16.61 5.12
CA SER A 561 39.66 -17.48 3.95
C SER A 561 38.84 -16.91 2.80
N GLY A 562 39.29 -17.09 1.56
CA GLY A 562 38.59 -16.61 0.37
C GLY A 562 38.69 -15.11 0.09
N LEU A 563 39.40 -14.32 0.91
CA LEU A 563 39.71 -12.92 0.56
C LEU A 563 40.82 -12.87 -0.49
N PRO A 564 40.66 -12.10 -1.58
CA PRO A 564 41.68 -11.98 -2.61
C PRO A 564 42.91 -11.23 -2.05
N THR A 565 44.10 -11.68 -2.42
CA THR A 565 45.37 -11.07 -1.96
C THR A 565 45.69 -9.76 -2.68
N LYS A 566 44.99 -9.46 -3.78
CA LYS A 566 45.12 -8.22 -4.55
C LYS A 566 43.72 -7.69 -4.90
N PRO A 567 43.52 -6.35 -4.93
CA PRO A 567 42.31 -5.76 -5.45
C PRO A 567 42.04 -6.25 -6.88
N ASP A 568 40.83 -6.77 -7.14
CA ASP A 568 40.37 -7.12 -8.48
C ASP A 568 39.01 -6.46 -8.70
N SER A 569 39.00 -5.48 -9.61
CA SER A 569 37.81 -4.69 -9.91
C SER A 569 36.76 -5.43 -10.72
N THR A 570 37.10 -6.60 -11.25
CA THR A 570 36.19 -7.40 -12.08
C THR A 570 35.30 -8.33 -11.26
N VAL A 571 35.56 -8.46 -9.95
CA VAL A 571 34.81 -9.36 -9.07
C VAL A 571 33.46 -8.75 -8.71
N THR A 572 32.42 -9.18 -9.41
CA THR A 572 31.02 -8.80 -9.14
C THR A 572 30.46 -9.51 -7.89
N ARG A 573 31.05 -10.64 -7.50
CA ARG A 573 30.66 -11.42 -6.33
C ARG A 573 31.86 -12.10 -5.67
N LEU A 574 31.97 -11.96 -4.35
CA LEU A 574 33.01 -12.60 -3.55
C LEU A 574 32.42 -13.35 -2.35
N ASP A 575 32.70 -14.64 -2.26
CA ASP A 575 32.36 -15.46 -1.08
C ASP A 575 33.63 -15.62 -0.23
N PHE A 576 33.61 -15.20 1.03
CA PHE A 576 34.75 -15.27 1.94
C PHE A 576 34.34 -15.65 3.36
N ALA A 577 35.29 -16.03 4.21
CA ALA A 577 35.05 -16.38 5.61
C ALA A 577 35.99 -15.62 6.55
N LEU A 578 35.45 -15.18 7.68
CA LEU A 578 36.19 -14.60 8.80
C LEU A 578 36.22 -15.60 9.95
N ILE A 579 37.40 -15.84 10.51
CA ILE A 579 37.65 -16.88 11.51
C ILE A 579 37.98 -16.19 12.83
N TYR A 580 37.22 -16.51 13.87
CA TYR A 580 37.36 -16.01 15.23
C TYR A 580 37.63 -17.15 16.22
N PRO A 581 38.14 -16.88 17.43
CA PRO A 581 38.16 -17.84 18.51
C PRO A 581 36.76 -18.44 18.81
N PRO A 582 36.69 -19.59 19.51
CA PRO A 582 35.42 -20.22 19.81
C PRO A 582 34.62 -19.36 20.80
N ILE A 583 33.37 -19.08 20.46
CA ILE A 583 32.41 -18.44 21.37
C ILE A 583 31.74 -19.49 22.27
N PRO A 584 31.26 -19.11 23.47
CA PRO A 584 30.58 -20.03 24.38
C PRO A 584 29.37 -20.69 23.70
N PRO A 585 29.15 -22.01 23.84
CA PRO A 585 28.03 -22.73 23.21
C PRO A 585 26.64 -22.18 23.57
N GLU A 586 26.53 -21.56 24.74
CA GLU A 586 25.32 -20.92 25.24
C GLU A 586 25.04 -19.54 24.62
N THR A 587 25.95 -19.01 23.79
CA THR A 587 25.78 -17.73 23.13
C THR A 587 24.58 -17.78 22.18
N ARG A 588 23.59 -16.92 22.42
CA ARG A 588 22.40 -16.79 21.55
C ARG A 588 22.43 -15.56 20.65
N LYS A 589 23.24 -14.55 21.02
CA LYS A 589 23.37 -13.29 20.31
C LYS A 589 24.83 -12.87 20.24
N MET A 590 25.22 -12.32 19.10
CA MET A 590 26.56 -11.86 18.84
C MET A 590 26.56 -10.64 17.92
N ASP A 591 27.36 -9.64 18.25
CA ASP A 591 27.57 -8.47 17.39
C ASP A 591 28.90 -8.62 16.65
N CYS A 592 28.88 -8.62 15.32
CA CYS A 592 30.10 -8.61 14.51
C CYS A 592 30.44 -7.18 14.12
N VAL A 593 31.68 -6.77 14.42
CA VAL A 593 32.23 -5.47 14.10
C VAL A 593 33.38 -5.65 13.10
N ILE A 594 33.18 -5.22 11.85
CA ILE A 594 34.17 -5.33 10.78
C ILE A 594 34.78 -3.94 10.52
N TYR A 595 36.11 -3.87 10.63
CA TYR A 595 36.87 -2.65 10.35
C TYR A 595 37.50 -2.70 8.96
N GLU A 596 37.10 -1.81 8.07
CA GLU A 596 37.82 -1.56 6.81
C GLU A 596 38.55 -0.23 6.91
N ASP A 597 39.85 -0.24 6.58
CA ASP A 597 40.66 0.98 6.46
C ASP A 597 40.67 1.37 4.98
N PHE A 598 39.82 2.32 4.62
CA PHE A 598 39.79 2.93 3.29
C PHE A 598 40.35 4.35 3.43
N ASP A 599 41.57 4.57 2.93
CA ASP A 599 42.22 5.89 2.85
C ASP A 599 42.13 6.72 4.16
N ASN A 600 42.53 6.15 5.31
CA ASN A 600 42.50 6.78 6.64
C ASN A 600 41.10 7.12 7.17
N LYS A 601 40.05 6.43 6.71
CA LYS A 601 38.73 6.45 7.35
C LYS A 601 38.44 5.05 7.88
N ASP A 602 38.42 4.94 9.22
CA ASP A 602 37.98 3.73 9.90
C ASP A 602 36.50 3.49 9.59
N PHE A 603 36.19 2.44 8.85
CA PHE A 603 34.82 1.98 8.62
C PHE A 603 34.42 0.97 9.71
N ILE A 604 33.15 0.99 10.12
CA ILE A 604 32.63 0.06 11.13
C ILE A 604 31.30 -0.53 10.65
N GLY A 605 31.32 -1.77 10.19
CA GLY A 605 30.11 -2.56 9.92
C GLY A 605 29.64 -3.27 11.18
N PHE A 606 28.38 -3.06 11.59
CA PHE A 606 27.75 -3.73 12.74
C PHE A 606 26.70 -4.74 12.27
N TYR A 607 26.87 -6.02 12.65
CA TYR A 607 25.92 -7.09 12.38
C TYR A 607 25.45 -7.73 13.67
N ASN A 608 24.16 -7.66 13.96
CA ASN A 608 23.56 -8.37 15.09
C ASN A 608 23.13 -9.76 14.61
N LEU A 609 23.80 -10.80 15.10
CA LEU A 609 23.63 -12.19 14.68
C LEU A 609 22.98 -12.99 15.80
N GLU A 610 21.91 -13.72 15.48
CA GLU A 610 21.33 -14.73 16.37
C GLU A 610 21.84 -16.12 15.98
N LEU A 611 22.28 -16.90 16.95
CA LEU A 611 22.85 -18.24 16.74
C LEU A 611 21.78 -19.30 16.96
N PRO A 612 21.72 -20.34 16.09
CA PRO A 612 20.75 -21.41 16.22
C PRO A 612 20.94 -22.20 17.53
N LYS A 613 19.85 -22.83 17.98
CA LYS A 613 19.79 -23.49 19.30
C LYS A 613 20.78 -24.63 19.51
#